data_AF-A0A3B9KZ43-F1
#
_entry.id   AF-A0A3B9KZ43-F1
#
_cell.length_a   1.000
_cell.length_b   1.000
_cell.length_c   1.000
_cell.angle_alpha   90.00
_cell.angle_beta   90.00
_cell.angle_gamma   90.00
#
_symmetry.space_group_name_H-M   'P 1'
#
loop_
_entity.id
_entity.type
_entity.pdbx_description
1 polymer ?
#
loop_
_entity_poly.entity_id
_entity_poly.type
_entity_poly.pdbx_seq_one_letter_code
_entity_poly.pdbx_strand_id
1 'polypeptide(L)'
;LIEAPVWYAPLGGESERALDQAWDRLTLGAEPQHCVLTVKGRKLEVHREAAGVARFTFEELCARPLGSRDYLAIAANFNTVILSGIPTLGPENRNEAARFVSLIDAFYEAKVKLVASAAAEPEELYPEGDGSFEFERTVSRLHEMRSTDYLAEERIEIEAE
;
A
#
# COMPACT_ATOMS: atom_id res chain seq x y z
N LEU A 1 2.46 -14.65 4.67
CA LEU A 1 3.14 -13.64 3.83
C LEU A 1 4.60 -13.97 3.57
N ILE A 2 5.35 -14.51 4.54
CA ILE A 2 6.78 -14.84 4.40
C ILE A 2 7.10 -15.76 3.19
N GLU A 3 6.16 -16.64 2.82
CA GLU A 3 6.38 -17.64 1.76
C GLU A 3 5.92 -17.19 0.35
N ALA A 4 5.52 -15.92 0.17
CA ALA A 4 5.11 -15.43 -1.14
C ALA A 4 5.62 -14.02 -1.45
N PRO A 5 5.82 -13.71 -2.75
CA PRO A 5 6.18 -12.36 -3.16
C PRO A 5 5.11 -11.37 -2.67
N VAL A 6 5.57 -10.21 -2.23
CA VAL A 6 4.70 -9.11 -1.81
C VAL A 6 4.80 -7.91 -2.76
N TRP A 7 5.54 -8.06 -3.85
CA TRP A 7 5.61 -7.09 -4.94
C TRP A 7 5.59 -7.81 -6.29
N TYR A 8 4.78 -7.31 -7.21
CA TYR A 8 4.58 -7.88 -8.53
C TYR A 8 4.76 -6.79 -9.60
N ALA A 9 5.81 -6.92 -10.41
CA ALA A 9 6.08 -6.05 -11.54
C ALA A 9 6.52 -6.87 -12.76
N PRO A 10 6.24 -6.43 -14.00
CA PRO A 10 5.45 -5.24 -14.36
C PRO A 10 3.93 -5.45 -14.18
N LEU A 11 3.14 -4.42 -14.46
CA LEU A 11 1.68 -4.53 -14.49
C LEU A 11 1.24 -5.46 -15.64
N GLY A 12 0.21 -6.27 -15.37
CA GLY A 12 -0.38 -7.17 -16.35
C GLY A 12 -1.26 -8.22 -15.67
N GLY A 13 -1.90 -9.06 -16.48
CA GLY A 13 -2.84 -10.07 -15.98
C GLY A 13 -2.21 -11.12 -15.05
N GLU A 14 -0.89 -11.28 -15.05
CA GLU A 14 -0.20 -12.15 -14.09
C GLU A 14 -0.12 -11.52 -12.70
N SER A 15 0.29 -10.25 -12.62
CA SER A 15 0.34 -9.49 -11.37
C SER A 15 -1.06 -9.35 -10.75
N GLU A 16 -2.10 -9.13 -11.57
CA GLU A 16 -3.49 -9.12 -11.09
C GLU A 16 -3.92 -10.47 -10.50
N ARG A 17 -3.67 -11.57 -11.22
CA ARG A 17 -3.94 -12.92 -10.71
C ARG A 17 -3.18 -13.23 -9.44
N ALA A 18 -1.94 -12.75 -9.31
CA ALA A 18 -1.16 -12.94 -8.11
C ALA A 18 -1.73 -12.16 -6.92
N LEU A 19 -2.24 -10.94 -7.14
CA LEU A 19 -2.96 -10.19 -6.11
C LEU A 19 -4.27 -10.85 -5.70
N ASP A 20 -5.01 -11.44 -6.65
CA ASP A 20 -6.23 -12.22 -6.34
C ASP A 20 -5.90 -13.44 -5.47
N GLN A 21 -4.84 -14.18 -5.82
CA GLN A 21 -4.37 -15.31 -5.02
C GLN A 21 -3.84 -14.88 -3.64
N ALA A 22 -3.23 -13.70 -3.54
CA ALA A 22 -2.83 -13.13 -2.26
C ALA A 22 -4.06 -12.78 -1.42
N TRP A 23 -5.08 -12.15 -2.03
CA TRP A 23 -6.34 -11.84 -1.38
C TRP A 23 -7.01 -13.10 -0.81
N ASP A 24 -7.23 -14.12 -1.63
CA ASP A 24 -7.92 -15.35 -1.21
C ASP A 24 -7.20 -16.04 -0.04
N ARG A 25 -5.87 -16.06 -0.09
CA ARG A 25 -5.04 -16.67 0.95
C ARG A 25 -5.07 -15.88 2.26
N LEU A 26 -5.00 -14.56 2.19
CA LEU A 26 -4.95 -13.70 3.37
C LEU A 26 -6.31 -13.59 4.06
N THR A 27 -7.38 -13.64 3.27
CA THR A 27 -8.76 -13.56 3.76
C THR A 27 -9.35 -14.92 4.08
N LEU A 28 -8.65 -16.02 3.75
CA LEU A 28 -9.13 -17.40 3.86
C LEU A 28 -10.48 -17.61 3.15
N GLY A 29 -10.70 -16.89 2.03
CA GLY A 29 -11.95 -16.92 1.28
C GLY A 29 -13.13 -16.21 1.95
N ALA A 30 -12.88 -15.35 2.95
CA ALA A 30 -13.92 -14.54 3.55
C ALA A 30 -14.55 -13.59 2.51
N GLU A 31 -15.86 -13.35 2.64
CA GLU A 31 -16.57 -12.46 1.73
C GLU A 31 -16.10 -11.01 1.91
N PRO A 32 -15.77 -10.30 0.80
CA PRO A 32 -15.37 -8.90 0.86
C PRO A 32 -16.51 -8.04 1.39
N GLN A 33 -16.19 -7.20 2.36
CA GLN A 33 -17.09 -6.22 2.94
C GLN A 33 -16.69 -4.81 2.51
N HIS A 34 -17.65 -3.90 2.60
CA HIS A 34 -17.44 -2.48 2.45
C HIS A 34 -17.50 -1.82 3.81
N CYS A 35 -16.50 -1.00 4.14
CA CYS A 35 -16.49 -0.20 5.35
C CYS A 35 -16.12 1.26 5.05
N VAL A 36 -16.44 2.16 5.99
CA VAL A 36 -16.12 3.58 5.88
C VAL A 36 -15.32 4.01 7.09
N LEU A 37 -14.08 4.41 6.86
CA LEU A 37 -13.24 5.01 7.90
C LEU A 37 -13.56 6.50 8.02
N THR A 38 -13.78 6.96 9.24
CA THR A 38 -14.02 8.39 9.51
C THR A 38 -12.75 9.03 10.06
N VAL A 39 -12.15 9.94 9.28
CA VAL A 39 -10.89 10.60 9.63
C VAL A 39 -11.13 12.10 9.71
N LYS A 40 -11.20 12.63 10.93
CA LYS A 40 -11.47 14.06 11.22
C LYS A 40 -12.63 14.64 10.40
N GLY A 41 -13.74 13.91 10.35
CA GLY A 41 -14.96 14.31 9.62
C GLY A 41 -14.98 14.00 8.13
N ARG A 42 -13.88 13.50 7.54
CA ARG A 42 -13.86 12.95 6.18
C ARG A 42 -14.20 11.47 6.20
N LYS A 43 -14.93 11.02 5.18
CA LYS A 43 -15.25 9.61 4.96
C LYS A 43 -14.30 9.03 3.91
N LEU A 44 -13.55 8.01 4.30
CA LEU A 44 -12.73 7.21 3.41
C LEU A 44 -13.45 5.87 3.19
N GLU A 45 -13.91 5.66 1.96
CA GLU A 45 -14.59 4.42 1.57
C GLU A 45 -13.55 3.33 1.29
N VAL A 46 -13.77 2.17 1.90
CA VAL A 46 -12.99 0.96 1.68
C VAL A 46 -13.92 -0.05 1.03
N HIS A 47 -13.80 -0.21 -0.28
CA HIS A 47 -14.71 -1.04 -1.05
C HIS A 47 -14.52 -2.54 -0.84
N ARG A 48 -13.30 -2.95 -0.47
CA ARG A 48 -12.93 -4.35 -0.27
C ARG A 48 -12.07 -4.50 0.96
N GLU A 49 -12.67 -4.97 2.03
CA GLU A 49 -11.95 -5.44 3.22
C GLU A 49 -12.48 -6.79 3.69
N ALA A 50 -11.59 -7.62 4.22
CA ALA A 50 -11.96 -8.85 4.91
C ALA A 50 -10.82 -9.31 5.82
N ALA A 51 -11.14 -9.84 7.00
CA ALA A 51 -10.17 -10.41 7.94
C ALA A 51 -8.97 -9.49 8.31
N GLY A 52 -9.20 -8.17 8.33
CA GLY A 52 -8.14 -7.17 8.60
C GLY A 52 -7.22 -6.90 7.41
N VAL A 53 -7.58 -7.38 6.23
CA VAL A 53 -6.93 -7.12 4.94
C VAL A 53 -7.80 -6.13 4.17
N ALA A 54 -7.22 -5.06 3.65
CA ALA A 54 -7.90 -4.15 2.73
C ALA A 54 -7.26 -4.16 1.35
N ARG A 55 -8.08 -4.01 0.30
CA ARG A 55 -7.62 -3.94 -1.08
C ARG A 55 -8.02 -2.62 -1.71
N PHE A 56 -7.02 -1.94 -2.27
CA PHE A 56 -7.16 -0.66 -2.95
C PHE A 56 -6.43 -0.67 -4.30
N THR A 57 -6.80 0.26 -5.15
CA THR A 57 -6.05 0.70 -6.33
C THR A 57 -5.18 1.91 -5.97
N PHE A 58 -4.12 2.12 -6.75
CA PHE A 58 -3.28 3.30 -6.60
C PHE A 58 -4.10 4.60 -6.75
N GLU A 59 -5.06 4.65 -7.65
CA GLU A 59 -5.92 5.81 -7.85
C GLU A 59 -6.77 6.15 -6.61
N GLU A 60 -7.31 5.13 -5.93
CA GLU A 60 -8.11 5.32 -4.72
C GLU A 60 -7.32 5.95 -3.57
N LEU A 61 -6.02 5.68 -3.47
CA LEU A 61 -5.19 6.20 -2.40
C LEU A 61 -4.40 7.45 -2.80
N CYS A 62 -3.84 7.48 -4.00
CA CYS A 62 -2.87 8.49 -4.42
C CYS A 62 -3.41 9.51 -5.43
N ALA A 63 -4.50 9.23 -6.17
CA ALA A 63 -5.12 10.22 -7.06
C ALA A 63 -6.21 11.07 -6.37
N ARG A 64 -6.56 10.73 -5.12
CA ARG A 64 -7.50 11.48 -4.27
C ARG A 64 -6.74 12.41 -3.32
N PRO A 65 -7.38 13.49 -2.81
CA PRO A 65 -6.76 14.39 -1.83
C PRO A 65 -6.73 13.76 -0.43
N LEU A 66 -6.09 12.60 -0.30
CA LEU A 66 -5.76 11.97 0.96
C LEU A 66 -4.44 12.54 1.50
N GLY A 67 -4.30 12.54 2.82
CA GLY A 67 -3.09 12.97 3.51
C GLY A 67 -2.69 11.95 4.58
N SER A 68 -1.59 12.24 5.29
CA SER A 68 -0.97 11.31 6.24
C SER A 68 -1.95 10.71 7.27
N ARG A 69 -2.92 11.50 7.76
CA ARG A 69 -3.93 11.01 8.71
C ARG A 69 -4.85 9.94 8.12
N ASP A 70 -5.16 10.02 6.82
CA ASP A 70 -5.99 9.00 6.16
C ASP A 70 -5.23 7.69 6.08
N TYR A 71 -3.94 7.73 5.74
CA TYR A 71 -3.08 6.55 5.69
C TYR A 71 -2.85 5.93 7.07
N LEU A 72 -2.68 6.76 8.10
CA LEU A 72 -2.62 6.27 9.49
C LEU A 72 -3.92 5.59 9.92
N ALA A 73 -5.07 6.13 9.52
CA ALA A 73 -6.36 5.49 9.81
C ALA A 73 -6.50 4.13 9.10
N ILE A 74 -6.07 4.03 7.83
CA ILE A 74 -5.99 2.73 7.13
C ILE A 74 -5.08 1.78 7.91
N ALA A 75 -3.88 2.25 8.29
CA ALA A 75 -2.89 1.45 8.99
C ALA A 75 -3.34 0.97 10.38
N ALA A 76 -4.15 1.78 11.08
CA ALA A 76 -4.73 1.41 12.36
C ALA A 76 -5.82 0.33 12.22
N ASN A 77 -6.58 0.33 11.11
CA ASN A 77 -7.71 -0.57 10.90
C ASN A 77 -7.30 -1.89 10.20
N PHE A 78 -6.26 -1.87 9.39
CA PHE A 78 -5.84 -3.03 8.57
C PHE A 78 -4.40 -3.43 8.87
N ASN A 79 -4.19 -4.73 9.04
CA ASN A 79 -2.86 -5.29 9.25
C ASN A 79 -2.13 -5.56 7.93
N THR A 80 -2.88 -5.79 6.86
CA THR A 80 -2.35 -6.02 5.51
C THR A 80 -3.11 -5.17 4.51
N VAL A 81 -2.39 -4.52 3.61
CA VAL A 81 -2.96 -3.75 2.52
C VAL A 81 -2.49 -4.33 1.19
N ILE A 82 -3.44 -4.59 0.30
CA ILE A 82 -3.19 -4.97 -1.08
C ILE A 82 -3.37 -3.73 -1.95
N LEU A 83 -2.32 -3.30 -2.64
CA LEU A 83 -2.31 -2.12 -3.50
C LEU A 83 -2.10 -2.51 -4.97
N SER A 84 -3.07 -2.20 -5.81
CA SER A 84 -3.05 -2.59 -7.23
C SER A 84 -2.77 -1.41 -8.16
N GLY A 85 -2.04 -1.67 -9.25
CA GLY A 85 -1.91 -0.72 -10.36
C GLY A 85 -1.03 0.50 -10.05
N ILE A 86 0.08 0.34 -9.31
CA ILE A 86 1.01 1.46 -9.07
C ILE A 86 1.70 1.80 -10.41
N PRO A 87 1.49 3.00 -10.98
CA PRO A 87 2.12 3.38 -12.23
C PRO A 87 3.60 3.74 -12.01
N THR A 88 4.37 3.90 -13.08
CA THR A 88 5.63 4.65 -12.99
C THR A 88 5.30 6.09 -12.63
N LEU A 89 6.00 6.60 -11.63
CA LEU A 89 5.84 7.93 -11.10
C LEU A 89 6.89 8.85 -11.75
N GLY A 90 6.52 10.08 -12.06
CA GLY A 90 7.30 11.07 -12.77
C GLY A 90 6.88 12.50 -12.43
N PRO A 91 7.49 13.51 -13.06
CA PRO A 91 7.18 14.92 -12.79
C PRO A 91 5.71 15.28 -13.00
N GLU A 92 5.03 14.61 -13.94
CA GLU A 92 3.63 14.81 -14.30
C GLU A 92 2.64 14.34 -13.23
N ASN A 93 3.04 13.41 -12.37
CA ASN A 93 2.22 12.88 -11.27
C ASN A 93 2.90 13.11 -9.90
N ARG A 94 3.61 14.24 -9.77
CA ARG A 94 4.35 14.63 -8.55
C ARG A 94 3.49 14.61 -7.28
N ASN A 95 2.21 14.97 -7.38
CA ASN A 95 1.31 14.97 -6.22
C ASN A 95 0.99 13.55 -5.76
N GLU A 96 0.75 12.66 -6.72
CA GLU A 96 0.51 11.23 -6.52
C GLU A 96 1.77 10.57 -5.95
N ALA A 97 2.96 10.93 -6.45
CA ALA A 97 4.23 10.46 -5.93
C ALA A 97 4.45 10.89 -4.47
N ALA A 98 4.20 12.16 -4.13
CA ALA A 98 4.31 12.64 -2.74
C ALA A 98 3.31 11.96 -1.80
N ARG A 99 2.11 11.65 -2.30
CA ARG A 99 1.09 10.88 -1.57
C ARG A 99 1.51 9.43 -1.38
N PHE A 100 2.14 8.81 -2.38
CA PHE A 100 2.67 7.45 -2.28
C PHE A 100 3.81 7.38 -1.26
N VAL A 101 4.74 8.34 -1.25
CA VAL A 101 5.77 8.47 -0.20
C VAL A 101 5.11 8.54 1.18
N SER A 102 4.11 9.41 1.36
CA SER A 102 3.40 9.55 2.63
C SER A 102 2.66 8.28 3.06
N LEU A 103 2.14 7.51 2.11
CA LEU A 103 1.48 6.23 2.35
C LEU A 103 2.47 5.17 2.81
N ILE A 104 3.59 5.01 2.10
CA ILE A 104 4.65 4.06 2.48
C ILE A 104 5.20 4.40 3.86
N ASP A 105 5.39 5.68 4.17
CA ASP A 105 5.86 6.10 5.48
C ASP A 105 4.91 5.69 6.60
N ALA A 106 3.61 5.96 6.43
CA ALA A 106 2.59 5.57 7.40
C ALA A 106 2.51 4.04 7.59
N PHE A 107 2.56 3.27 6.50
CA PHE A 107 2.52 1.81 6.57
C PHE A 107 3.78 1.23 7.18
N TYR A 108 4.93 1.81 6.85
CA TYR A 108 6.22 1.42 7.36
C TYR A 108 6.28 1.59 8.89
N GLU A 109 5.90 2.77 9.39
CA GLU A 109 5.85 3.10 10.82
C GLU A 109 4.86 2.22 11.58
N ALA A 110 3.73 1.89 10.96
CA ALA A 110 2.69 1.05 11.53
C ALA A 110 2.95 -0.46 11.46
N LYS A 111 4.03 -0.88 10.80
CA LYS A 111 4.30 -2.29 10.52
C LYS A 111 3.15 -2.97 9.76
N VAL A 112 2.52 -2.22 8.85
CA VAL A 112 1.50 -2.74 7.93
C VAL A 112 2.17 -3.51 6.82
N LYS A 113 1.64 -4.70 6.52
CA LYS A 113 2.16 -5.55 5.46
C LYS A 113 1.59 -5.07 4.13
N LEU A 114 2.46 -4.73 3.17
CA LEU A 114 2.05 -4.28 1.85
C LEU A 114 2.24 -5.40 0.84
N VAL A 115 1.18 -5.76 0.13
CA VAL A 115 1.25 -6.60 -1.09
C VAL A 115 0.87 -5.72 -2.27
N ALA A 116 1.73 -5.58 -3.27
CA ALA A 116 1.51 -4.59 -4.33
C ALA A 116 1.78 -5.10 -5.75
N SER A 117 1.07 -4.52 -6.72
CA SER A 117 1.44 -4.62 -8.14
C SER A 117 1.83 -3.26 -8.68
N ALA A 118 2.90 -3.21 -9.46
CA ALA A 118 3.50 -1.98 -9.94
C ALA A 118 4.01 -2.09 -11.38
N ALA A 119 4.15 -0.94 -12.05
CA ALA A 119 4.64 -0.87 -13.43
C ALA A 119 6.13 -1.24 -13.53
N ALA A 120 6.89 -1.04 -12.45
CA ALA A 120 8.31 -1.34 -12.36
C ALA A 120 8.71 -1.77 -10.93
N GLU A 121 9.96 -2.18 -10.75
CA GLU A 121 10.56 -2.35 -9.41
C GLU A 121 10.74 -0.98 -8.71
N PRO A 122 10.85 -0.92 -7.37
CA PRO A 122 10.96 0.33 -6.62
C PRO A 122 12.00 1.31 -7.16
N GLU A 123 13.17 0.80 -7.48
CA GLU A 123 14.33 1.56 -7.98
C GLU A 123 14.02 2.24 -9.32
N GLU A 124 13.11 1.67 -10.10
CA GLU A 124 12.69 2.16 -11.42
C GLU A 124 11.32 2.86 -11.39
N LEU A 125 10.69 2.95 -10.21
CA LEU A 125 9.33 3.49 -10.07
C LEU A 125 9.30 5.02 -10.14
N TYR A 126 10.41 5.71 -9.88
CA TYR A 126 10.55 7.17 -10.02
C TYR A 126 11.91 7.52 -10.65
N PRO A 127 12.07 7.33 -11.96
CA PRO A 127 13.36 7.47 -12.63
C PRO A 127 13.85 8.92 -12.70
N GLU A 128 12.95 9.90 -12.72
CA GLU A 128 13.27 11.32 -12.89
C GLU A 128 12.34 12.23 -12.07
N GLY A 129 12.88 13.29 -11.47
CA GLY A 129 12.11 14.38 -10.84
C GLY A 129 12.79 15.02 -9.62
N ASP A 130 12.27 16.18 -9.19
CA ASP A 130 12.84 17.00 -8.11
C ASP A 130 12.77 16.34 -6.71
N GLY A 131 12.02 15.24 -6.56
CA GLY A 131 11.82 14.50 -5.30
C GLY A 131 12.57 13.18 -5.22
N SER A 132 13.61 12.98 -6.04
CA SER A 132 14.35 11.72 -6.13
C SER A 132 14.98 11.29 -4.79
N PHE A 133 15.43 12.24 -3.98
CA PHE A 133 16.03 11.95 -2.67
C PHE A 133 15.00 11.41 -1.66
N GLU A 134 13.81 12.03 -1.57
CA GLU A 134 12.74 11.49 -0.74
C GLU A 134 12.30 10.10 -1.21
N PHE A 135 12.24 9.90 -2.53
CA PHE A 135 11.85 8.63 -3.13
C PHE A 135 12.88 7.52 -2.88
N GLU A 136 14.19 7.81 -2.84
CA GLU A 136 15.24 6.84 -2.50
C GLU A 136 15.03 6.23 -1.09
N ARG A 137 14.55 7.04 -0.14
CA ARG A 137 14.17 6.53 1.19
C ARG A 137 12.93 5.65 1.12
N THR A 138 11.96 6.01 0.29
CA THR A 138 10.77 5.17 0.04
C THR A 138 11.15 3.84 -0.58
N VAL A 139 12.09 3.81 -1.54
CA VAL A 139 12.65 2.58 -2.12
C VAL A 139 13.29 1.71 -1.05
N SER A 140 14.11 2.30 -0.18
CA SER A 140 14.77 1.57 0.92
C SER A 140 13.74 0.94 1.87
N ARG A 141 12.70 1.69 2.26
CA ARG A 141 11.58 1.18 3.06
C ARG A 141 10.82 0.07 2.35
N LEU A 142 10.56 0.20 1.05
CA LEU A 142 9.91 -0.84 0.26
C LEU A 142 10.72 -2.14 0.21
N HIS A 143 12.05 -2.08 0.12
CA HIS A 143 12.89 -3.28 0.24
C HIS A 143 12.81 -3.91 1.62
N GLU A 144 12.86 -3.11 2.67
CA GLU A 144 12.74 -3.61 4.04
C GLU A 144 11.37 -4.25 4.29
N MET A 145 10.28 -3.65 3.80
CA MET A 145 8.91 -4.18 3.90
C MET A 145 8.73 -5.53 3.19
N ARG A 146 9.62 -5.88 2.26
CA ARG A 146 9.66 -7.20 1.58
C ARG A 146 10.50 -8.23 2.31
N SER A 147 11.33 -7.81 3.27
CA SER A 147 12.20 -8.71 4.00
C SER A 147 11.39 -9.69 4.85
N THR A 148 11.94 -10.90 5.06
CA THR A 148 11.32 -11.90 5.92
C THR A 148 11.16 -11.39 7.35
N ASP A 149 12.13 -10.61 7.82
CA ASP A 149 12.14 -10.04 9.17
C ASP A 149 10.94 -9.10 9.36
N TYR A 150 10.76 -8.15 8.43
CA TYR A 150 9.62 -7.23 8.48
C TYR A 150 8.27 -7.97 8.37
N LEU A 151 8.17 -8.97 7.49
CA LEU A 151 6.94 -9.75 7.33
C LEU A 151 6.62 -10.64 8.54
N ALA A 152 7.62 -10.98 9.36
CA ALA A 152 7.49 -11.75 10.59
C ALA A 152 7.17 -10.89 11.82
N GLU A 153 7.40 -9.57 11.75
CA GLU A 153 7.10 -8.66 12.86
C GLU A 153 5.59 -8.59 13.18
N GLU A 154 5.30 -8.37 14.45
CA GLU A 154 3.96 -8.05 14.95
C GLU A 154 3.64 -6.58 14.70
N ARG A 155 2.37 -6.29 14.40
CA ARG A 155 1.92 -4.92 14.14
C ARG A 155 2.04 -4.06 15.39
N ILE A 156 2.43 -2.80 15.22
CA ILE A 156 2.37 -1.81 16.29
C ILE A 156 0.94 -1.22 16.32
N GLU A 157 0.27 -1.27 17.48
CA GLU A 157 -1.01 -0.58 17.65
C GLU A 157 -0.80 0.93 17.55
N ILE A 158 -1.43 1.55 16.55
CA ILE A 158 -1.45 3.01 16.40
C ILE A 158 -2.84 3.50 16.78
N GLU A 159 -2.91 4.43 17.73
CA GLU A 159 -4.13 5.17 18.03
C GLU A 159 -4.36 6.22 16.93
N ALA A 160 -5.43 6.06 16.14
CA ALA A 160 -5.84 7.07 15.17
C ALA A 160 -6.60 8.20 15.89
N GLU A 161 -5.90 9.25 16.34
CA GLU A 161 -6.48 10.47 16.94
C GLU A 161 -7.11 11.48 15.95
#